data_AF-A0A5J5BTL9-F1
#
_entry.id   AF-A0A5J5BTL9-F1
#
_cell.length_a   1.000
_cell.length_b   1.000
_cell.length_c   1.000
_cell.angle_alpha   90.00
_cell.angle_beta   90.00
_cell.angle_gamma   90.00
#
_symmetry.space_group_name_H-M   'P 1'
#
loop_
_entity.id
_entity.type
_entity.pdbx_description
1 polymer ?
#
loop_
_entity_poly.entity_id
_entity_poly.type
_entity_poly.pdbx_seq_one_letter_code
_entity_poly.pdbx_strand_id
1 'polypeptide(L)'
;MSLASQPVKFSDVGCDIPELKGDNFKMWKERVLLHLGWMDIDYAIRKDEPPAVTNTSTEAEIALYEHWERSNRLSVMFIKTKISAGIRGSVDQHTKVRDLLKAIDEQFVTSDKALTSTLIMKFCSTRLDTVKGVREHIMQMRDTAA
;
A
#
# COMPACT_ATOMS: atom_id res chain seq x y z
N MET A 1 7.55 -45.93 16.14
CA MET A 1 6.66 -44.78 16.39
C MET A 1 6.89 -43.77 15.28
N SER A 2 5.98 -43.70 14.30
CA SER A 2 6.06 -42.74 13.21
C SER A 2 5.45 -41.43 13.68
N LEU A 3 6.24 -40.35 13.73
CA LEU A 3 5.74 -39.00 13.92
C LEU A 3 5.10 -38.56 12.59
N ALA A 4 3.79 -38.71 12.49
CA ALA A 4 3.03 -38.07 11.44
C ALA A 4 3.18 -36.54 11.60
N SER A 5 3.92 -35.91 10.69
CA SER A 5 3.94 -34.46 10.57
C SER A 5 2.51 -34.04 10.20
N GLN A 6 1.86 -33.30 11.11
CA GLN A 6 0.52 -32.78 10.83
C GLN A 6 0.60 -31.86 9.60
N PRO A 7 -0.35 -31.94 8.66
CA PRO A 7 -0.40 -30.99 7.56
C PRO A 7 -0.60 -29.60 8.16
N VAL A 8 0.33 -28.69 7.89
CA VAL A 8 0.21 -27.28 8.26
C VAL A 8 -1.11 -26.78 7.70
N LYS A 9 -2.06 -26.44 8.59
CA LYS A 9 -3.30 -25.81 8.15
C LYS A 9 -2.90 -24.48 7.53
N PHE A 10 -3.35 -24.20 6.32
CA PHE A 10 -3.01 -22.96 5.63
C PHE A 10 -3.44 -21.70 6.42
N SER A 11 -4.36 -21.86 7.37
CA SER A 11 -4.76 -20.84 8.35
C SER A 11 -3.69 -20.47 9.39
N ASP A 12 -2.66 -21.30 9.60
CA ASP A 12 -1.55 -21.02 10.53
C ASP A 12 -0.45 -20.14 9.91
N VAL A 13 -0.49 -19.90 8.60
CA VAL A 13 0.26 -18.79 7.99
C VAL A 13 -0.53 -17.52 8.29
N GLY A 14 -0.50 -17.10 9.56
CA GLY A 14 -0.99 -15.80 9.97
C GLY A 14 -0.28 -14.75 9.12
N CYS A 15 -0.97 -14.28 8.09
CA CYS A 15 -0.47 -13.22 7.24
C CYS A 15 -0.71 -11.93 8.01
N ASP A 16 0.16 -11.69 8.99
CA ASP A 16 0.15 -10.44 9.72
C ASP A 16 0.45 -9.33 8.72
N ILE A 17 -0.56 -8.51 8.46
CA ILE A 17 -0.43 -7.37 7.56
C ILE A 17 -0.02 -6.20 8.42
N PRO A 18 1.22 -5.71 8.28
CA PRO A 18 1.68 -4.56 9.04
C PRO A 18 0.84 -3.33 8.70
N GLU A 19 0.81 -2.35 9.59
CA GLU A 19 0.27 -1.04 9.25
C GLU A 19 1.21 -0.31 8.28
N LEU A 20 0.66 0.45 7.34
CA LEU A 20 1.41 1.34 6.47
C LEU A 20 1.98 2.51 7.29
N LYS A 21 3.31 2.62 7.35
CA LYS A 21 4.02 3.61 8.19
C LYS A 21 4.94 4.55 7.40
N GLY A 22 5.19 4.31 6.12
CA GLY A 22 6.17 5.09 5.36
C GLY A 22 6.99 4.22 4.42
N ASP A 23 8.09 3.74 4.98
CA ASP A 23 9.14 2.94 4.34
C ASP A 23 8.70 1.51 3.94
N ASN A 24 7.64 0.99 4.54
CA ASN A 24 7.17 -0.37 4.30
C ASN A 24 6.16 -0.52 3.14
N PHE A 25 5.94 0.53 2.34
CA PHE A 25 4.89 0.57 1.31
C PHE A 25 4.88 -0.62 0.35
N LYS A 26 6.04 -1.01 -0.20
CA LYS A 26 6.13 -2.14 -1.16
C LYS A 26 5.60 -3.45 -0.55
N MET A 27 6.14 -3.82 0.63
CA MET A 27 5.73 -5.01 1.36
C MET A 27 4.28 -4.93 1.82
N TRP A 28 3.86 -3.77 2.31
CA TRP A 28 2.48 -3.53 2.74
C TRP A 28 1.49 -3.78 1.60
N LYS A 29 1.76 -3.22 0.42
CA LYS A 29 0.88 -3.34 -0.75
C LYS A 29 0.73 -4.79 -1.19
N GLU A 30 1.83 -5.54 -1.25
CA GLU A 30 1.82 -6.97 -1.57
C GLU A 30 0.97 -7.77 -0.58
N ARG A 31 1.17 -7.55 0.73
CA ARG A 31 0.44 -8.26 1.80
C ARG A 31 -1.06 -7.96 1.78
N VAL A 32 -1.42 -6.70 1.56
CA VAL A 32 -2.82 -6.27 1.43
C VAL A 32 -3.50 -6.91 0.23
N LEU A 33 -2.89 -6.82 -0.97
CA LEU A 33 -3.47 -7.38 -2.18
C LEU A 33 -3.60 -8.90 -2.11
N LEU A 34 -2.60 -9.58 -1.54
CA LEU A 34 -2.65 -11.03 -1.32
C LEU A 34 -3.82 -11.42 -0.41
N HIS A 35 -4.03 -10.68 0.69
CA HIS A 35 -5.14 -10.95 1.61
C HIS A 35 -6.51 -10.68 0.98
N LEU A 36 -6.66 -9.60 0.22
CA LEU A 36 -7.90 -9.30 -0.49
C LEU A 36 -8.24 -10.41 -1.51
N GLY A 37 -7.23 -10.93 -2.22
CA GLY A 37 -7.39 -12.06 -3.13
C GLY A 37 -7.75 -13.37 -2.42
N TRP A 38 -7.12 -13.65 -1.27
CA TRP A 38 -7.46 -14.84 -0.46
C TRP A 38 -8.86 -14.81 0.12
N MET A 39 -9.36 -13.61 0.44
CA MET A 39 -10.72 -13.42 0.95
C MET A 39 -11.76 -13.30 -0.17
N ASP A 40 -11.35 -13.36 -1.45
CA ASP A 40 -12.21 -13.20 -2.63
C ASP A 40 -13.04 -11.89 -2.61
N ILE A 41 -12.42 -10.80 -2.15
CA ILE A 41 -13.02 -9.46 -2.11
C ILE A 41 -12.32 -8.47 -3.03
N ASP A 42 -11.46 -8.96 -3.93
CA ASP A 42 -10.62 -8.16 -4.84
C ASP A 42 -11.29 -7.87 -6.20
N TYR A 43 -12.54 -8.29 -6.40
CA TYR A 43 -13.25 -8.15 -7.68
C TYR A 43 -13.24 -6.72 -8.22
N ALA A 44 -13.56 -5.72 -7.38
CA ALA A 44 -13.56 -4.30 -7.73
C ALA A 44 -12.17 -3.71 -7.99
N ILE A 45 -11.10 -4.44 -7.64
CA ILE A 45 -9.72 -4.09 -8.04
C ILE A 45 -9.45 -4.60 -9.45
N ARG A 46 -9.93 -5.80 -9.79
CA ARG A 46 -9.67 -6.48 -11.07
C ARG A 46 -10.58 -6.04 -12.22
N LYS A 47 -11.78 -5.55 -11.91
CA LYS A 47 -12.80 -5.18 -12.90
C LYS A 47 -13.22 -3.72 -12.77
N ASP A 48 -13.48 -3.09 -13.91
CA ASP A 48 -14.04 -1.74 -13.97
C ASP A 48 -15.42 -1.69 -13.30
N GLU A 49 -15.80 -0.51 -12.83
CA GLU A 49 -17.12 -0.29 -12.25
C GLU A 49 -18.21 -0.59 -13.29
N PRO A 50 -19.15 -1.51 -12.99
CA PRO A 50 -20.27 -1.76 -13.88
C PRO A 50 -21.18 -0.53 -13.95
N PRO A 51 -22.00 -0.43 -15.00
CA PRO A 51 -23.00 0.63 -15.10
C PRO A 51 -23.90 0.68 -13.86
N ALA A 52 -24.28 1.88 -13.44
CA ALA A 52 -25.22 2.05 -12.35
C ALA A 52 -26.54 1.34 -12.68
N VAL A 53 -27.10 0.66 -11.69
CA VAL A 53 -28.39 0.00 -11.81
C VAL A 53 -29.49 1.02 -12.10
N THR A 54 -30.36 0.69 -13.05
CA THR A 54 -31.53 1.49 -13.43
C THR A 54 -32.81 0.65 -13.29
N ASN A 55 -33.98 1.29 -13.40
CA ASN A 55 -35.27 0.59 -13.32
C ASN A 55 -35.50 -0.44 -14.45
N THR A 56 -34.68 -0.40 -15.51
CA THR A 56 -34.74 -1.32 -16.65
C THR A 56 -33.64 -2.37 -16.62
N SER A 57 -32.79 -2.37 -15.59
CA SER A 57 -31.71 -3.34 -15.46
C SER A 57 -32.25 -4.75 -15.27
N THR A 58 -31.58 -5.69 -15.92
CA THR A 58 -31.82 -7.13 -15.73
C THR A 58 -31.33 -7.59 -14.36
N GLU A 59 -31.87 -8.70 -13.87
CA GLU A 59 -31.44 -9.31 -12.61
C GLU A 59 -29.93 -9.62 -12.59
N ALA A 60 -29.37 -10.03 -13.74
CA ALA A 60 -27.94 -10.29 -13.87
C ALA A 60 -27.08 -9.01 -13.75
N GLU A 61 -27.53 -7.88 -14.30
CA GLU A 61 -26.83 -6.60 -14.16
C GLU A 61 -26.88 -6.07 -12.73
N ILE A 62 -28.01 -6.25 -12.05
CA ILE A 62 -28.17 -5.91 -10.63
C ILE A 62 -27.20 -6.74 -9.78
N ALA A 63 -27.19 -8.06 -9.96
CA ALA A 63 -26.30 -8.95 -9.22
C ALA A 63 -24.81 -8.64 -9.47
N LEU A 64 -24.45 -8.29 -10.71
CA LEU A 64 -23.09 -7.87 -11.06
C LEU A 64 -22.68 -6.59 -10.32
N TYR A 65 -23.55 -5.57 -10.32
CA TYR A 65 -23.32 -4.32 -9.61
C TYR A 65 -23.19 -4.54 -8.10
N GLU A 66 -24.10 -5.30 -7.48
CA GLU A 66 -24.07 -5.59 -6.05
C GLU A 66 -22.81 -6.36 -5.63
N HIS A 67 -22.38 -7.33 -6.46
CA HIS A 67 -21.15 -8.07 -6.23
C HIS A 67 -19.93 -7.14 -6.27
N TRP A 68 -19.86 -6.28 -7.30
CA TRP A 68 -18.79 -5.30 -7.43
C TRP A 68 -18.78 -4.30 -6.26
N GLU A 69 -19.93 -3.74 -5.89
CA GLU A 69 -20.06 -2.74 -4.82
C GLU A 69 -19.71 -3.35 -3.46
N ARG A 70 -20.09 -4.61 -3.21
CA ARG A 70 -19.68 -5.34 -2.00
C ARG A 70 -18.15 -5.48 -1.93
N SER A 71 -17.52 -5.90 -3.03
CA SER A 71 -16.06 -6.02 -3.12
C SER A 71 -15.36 -4.66 -2.92
N ASN A 72 -15.87 -3.60 -3.54
CA ASN A 72 -15.38 -2.23 -3.39
C ASN A 72 -15.42 -1.79 -1.92
N ARG A 73 -16.59 -1.87 -1.28
CA ARG A 73 -16.80 -1.43 0.10
C ARG A 73 -15.91 -2.19 1.08
N LEU A 74 -15.87 -3.52 0.97
CA LEU A 74 -15.07 -4.36 1.88
C LEU A 74 -13.57 -4.10 1.71
N SER A 75 -13.09 -3.95 0.48
CA SER A 75 -11.68 -3.63 0.23
C SER A 75 -11.30 -2.26 0.78
N VAL A 76 -12.11 -1.23 0.57
CA VAL A 76 -11.86 0.12 1.12
C VAL A 76 -11.79 0.09 2.65
N MET A 77 -12.77 -0.56 3.29
CA MET A 77 -12.78 -0.69 4.76
C MET A 77 -11.51 -1.39 5.25
N PHE A 78 -11.19 -2.53 4.65
CA PHE A 78 -10.02 -3.32 5.03
C PHE A 78 -8.72 -2.54 4.90
N ILE A 79 -8.48 -1.94 3.72
CA ILE A 79 -7.27 -1.16 3.46
C ILE A 79 -7.12 -0.04 4.48
N LYS A 80 -8.19 0.72 4.75
CA LYS A 80 -8.16 1.83 5.74
C LYS A 80 -7.83 1.36 7.16
N THR A 81 -8.17 0.12 7.54
CA THR A 81 -7.75 -0.43 8.84
C THR A 81 -6.26 -0.74 8.92
N LYS A 82 -5.59 -0.88 7.77
CA LYS A 82 -4.16 -1.20 7.66
C LYS A 82 -3.29 0.03 7.38
N ILE A 83 -3.85 1.23 7.56
CA ILE A 83 -3.14 2.49 7.40
C ILE A 83 -2.97 3.15 8.77
N SER A 84 -1.73 3.53 9.11
CA SER A 84 -1.47 4.19 10.40
C SER A 84 -2.17 5.55 10.49
N ALA A 85 -2.58 5.93 11.69
CA ALA A 85 -3.37 7.13 11.94
C ALA A 85 -2.70 8.42 11.42
N GLY A 86 -1.36 8.49 11.44
CA GLY A 86 -0.60 9.67 11.01
C GLY A 86 -0.71 10.00 9.51
N ILE A 87 -1.04 9.01 8.67
CA ILE A 87 -1.21 9.21 7.22
C ILE A 87 -2.64 8.96 6.74
N ARG A 88 -3.48 8.32 7.57
CA ARG A 88 -4.85 7.92 7.22
C ARG A 88 -5.72 9.08 6.70
N GLY A 89 -5.60 10.25 7.32
CA GLY A 89 -6.40 11.42 6.93
C GLY A 89 -6.18 11.90 5.49
N SER A 90 -5.04 11.56 4.87
CA SER A 90 -4.73 11.94 3.48
C SER A 90 -5.48 11.12 2.43
N VAL A 91 -6.06 9.99 2.81
CA VAL A 91 -6.71 9.03 1.90
C VAL A 91 -8.14 8.66 2.30
N ASP A 92 -8.65 9.22 3.40
CA ASP A 92 -9.96 8.86 3.96
C ASP A 92 -11.14 9.26 3.05
N GLN A 93 -10.96 10.25 2.16
CA GLN A 93 -11.97 10.70 1.20
C GLN A 93 -12.28 9.67 0.10
N HIS A 94 -11.40 8.70 -0.17
CA HIS A 94 -11.59 7.76 -1.27
C HIS A 94 -12.61 6.67 -0.89
N THR A 95 -13.68 6.58 -1.68
CA THR A 95 -14.77 5.60 -1.54
C THR A 95 -14.68 4.46 -2.54
N LYS A 96 -13.88 4.62 -3.60
CA LYS A 96 -13.57 3.58 -4.57
C LYS A 96 -12.19 2.99 -4.30
N VAL A 97 -12.10 1.66 -4.27
CA VAL A 97 -10.86 0.94 -3.92
C VAL A 97 -9.72 1.26 -4.87
N ARG A 98 -10.00 1.41 -6.17
CA ARG A 98 -8.97 1.72 -7.18
C ARG A 98 -8.43 3.14 -7.01
N ASP A 99 -9.29 4.10 -6.70
CA ASP A 99 -8.88 5.48 -6.41
C ASP A 99 -8.07 5.55 -5.12
N LEU A 100 -8.49 4.81 -4.09
CA LEU A 100 -7.74 4.70 -2.84
C LEU A 100 -6.33 4.13 -3.07
N LEU A 101 -6.22 3.00 -3.79
CA LEU A 101 -4.92 2.39 -4.10
C LEU A 101 -4.05 3.33 -4.95
N LYS A 102 -4.65 4.03 -5.92
CA LYS A 102 -3.94 5.01 -6.74
C LYS A 102 -3.42 6.19 -5.92
N ALA A 103 -4.23 6.74 -5.02
CA ALA A 103 -3.82 7.84 -4.15
C ALA A 103 -2.66 7.44 -3.24
N ILE A 104 -2.72 6.22 -2.69
CA ILE A 104 -1.61 5.65 -1.91
C ILE A 104 -0.37 5.52 -2.82
N ASP A 105 -0.48 4.90 -4.00
CA ASP A 105 0.64 4.75 -4.93
C ASP A 105 1.32 6.10 -5.25
N GLU A 106 0.52 7.13 -5.57
CA GLU A 106 1.01 8.48 -5.87
C GLU A 106 1.70 9.14 -4.67
N GLN A 107 1.15 8.99 -3.47
CA GLN A 107 1.73 9.54 -2.24
C GLN A 107 3.11 8.95 -1.94
N PHE A 108 3.27 7.64 -2.10
CA PHE A 108 4.52 6.94 -1.77
C PHE A 108 5.57 7.02 -2.88
N VAL A 109 5.15 7.05 -4.16
CA VAL A 109 6.06 7.35 -5.28
C VAL A 109 6.60 8.79 -5.19
N THR A 110 5.74 9.76 -4.84
CA THR A 110 6.16 11.16 -4.65
C THR A 110 7.12 11.30 -3.47
N SER A 111 6.85 10.61 -2.37
CA SER A 111 7.72 10.60 -1.19
C SER A 111 9.12 10.06 -1.51
N ASP A 112 9.23 8.93 -2.21
CA ASP A 112 10.51 8.33 -2.60
C ASP A 112 11.37 9.28 -3.47
N LYS A 113 10.73 9.96 -4.43
CA LYS A 113 11.38 10.96 -5.29
C LYS A 113 11.85 12.19 -4.49
N ALA A 114 11.04 12.68 -3.55
CA ALA A 114 11.38 13.83 -2.72
C ALA A 114 12.52 13.51 -1.75
N LEU A 115 12.51 12.32 -1.15
CA LEU A 115 13.60 11.81 -0.31
C LEU A 115 14.90 11.72 -1.11
N THR A 116 14.85 11.13 -2.30
CA THR A 116 16.01 11.04 -3.22
C THR A 116 16.56 12.43 -3.56
N SER A 117 15.68 13.38 -3.90
CA SER A 117 16.08 14.76 -4.24
C SER A 117 16.69 15.49 -3.05
N THR A 118 16.13 15.31 -1.85
CA THR A 118 16.66 15.87 -0.60
C THR A 118 18.04 15.29 -0.29
N LEU A 119 18.23 13.99 -0.50
CA LEU A 119 19.51 13.33 -0.28
C LEU A 119 20.58 13.86 -1.24
N ILE A 120 20.24 13.99 -2.54
CA ILE A 120 21.11 14.59 -3.55
C ILE A 120 21.46 16.04 -3.18
N MET A 121 20.48 16.84 -2.76
CA MET A 121 20.73 18.22 -2.36
C MET A 121 21.67 18.30 -1.15
N LYS A 122 21.43 17.50 -0.10
CA LYS A 122 22.33 17.40 1.05
C LYS A 122 23.74 16.98 0.63
N PHE A 123 23.86 15.98 -0.24
CA PHE A 123 25.14 15.51 -0.77
C PHE A 123 25.88 16.59 -1.59
N CYS A 124 25.17 17.36 -2.42
CA CYS A 124 25.77 18.47 -3.17
C CYS A 124 26.17 19.63 -2.26
N SER A 125 25.33 19.99 -1.28
CA SER A 125 25.63 21.05 -0.32
C SER A 125 26.83 20.71 0.57
N THR A 126 26.97 19.46 1.01
CA THR A 126 28.15 19.03 1.79
C THR A 126 29.43 19.05 0.96
N ARG A 127 29.37 18.79 -0.36
CA ARG A 127 30.51 18.96 -1.28
C ARG A 127 30.91 20.42 -1.52
N LEU A 128 30.00 21.37 -1.33
CA LEU A 128 30.26 22.81 -1.52
C LEU A 128 30.78 23.50 -0.24
N ASP A 129 30.61 22.89 0.93
CA ASP A 129 31.22 23.33 2.20
C ASP A 129 32.75 23.06 2.20
N THR A 130 33.53 23.93 1.57
CA THR A 130 35.02 23.86 1.50
C THR A 130 35.74 24.13 2.83
N VAL A 131 35.01 24.28 3.95
CA VAL A 131 35.55 24.76 5.23
C VAL A 131 35.72 23.63 6.29
N LYS A 132 35.17 22.43 6.07
CA LYS A 132 35.26 21.32 7.04
C LYS A 132 36.48 20.42 6.81
N GLY A 133 37.06 19.93 7.90
CA GLY A 133 38.17 18.97 7.86
C GLY A 133 37.80 17.68 7.10
N VAL A 134 38.80 17.10 6.41
CA VAL A 134 38.62 15.93 5.52
C VAL A 134 37.95 14.75 6.25
N ARG A 135 38.27 14.55 7.54
CA ARG A 135 37.73 13.46 8.35
C ARG A 135 36.24 13.65 8.66
N GLU A 136 35.84 14.84 9.10
CA GLU A 136 34.44 15.20 9.36
C GLU A 136 33.61 15.12 8.08
N HIS A 137 34.19 15.52 6.94
CA HIS A 137 33.55 15.41 5.64
C HIS A 137 33.32 13.95 5.21
N ILE A 138 34.31 13.05 5.41
CA ILE A 138 34.17 11.61 5.13
C ILE A 138 33.10 10.96 6.03
N MET A 139 33.03 11.35 7.29
CA MET A 139 32.03 10.81 8.23
C MET A 139 30.61 11.23 7.80
N GLN A 140 30.40 12.52 7.50
CA GLN A 140 29.12 13.04 7.01
C GLN A 140 28.68 12.42 5.68
N MET A 141 29.61 12.19 4.74
CA MET A 141 29.29 11.54 3.47
C MET A 141 28.87 10.08 3.66
N ARG A 142 29.49 9.35 4.59
CA ARG A 142 29.10 7.96 4.90
C ARG A 142 27.70 7.88 5.47
N ASP A 143 27.37 8.74 6.44
CA ASP A 143 26.07 8.73 7.12
C ASP A 143 24.92 9.17 6.20
N THR A 144 25.22 9.89 5.11
CA THR A 144 24.24 10.29 4.08
C THR A 144 24.03 9.18 3.04
N ALA A 145 24.93 8.19 2.94
CA ALA A 145 24.86 7.10 1.96
C ALA A 145 24.27 5.79 2.53
N ALA A 146 24.10 5.71 3.84
CA ALA A 146 23.50 4.58 4.57
C ALA A 146 21.97 4.75 4.68
#